data_AF-A0A3D4QWN4-F1
#
_entry.id   AF-A0A3D4QWN4-F1
#
_cell.length_a   1.000
_cell.length_b   1.000
_cell.length_c   1.000
_cell.angle_alpha   90.00
_cell.angle_beta   90.00
_cell.angle_gamma   90.00
#
_symmetry.space_group_name_H-M   'P 1'
#
loop_
_entity.id
_entity.type
_entity.pdbx_description
1 polymer ?
#
loop_
_entity_poly.entity_id
_entity_poly.type
_entity_poly.pdbx_seq_one_letter_code
_entity_poly.pdbx_strand_id
1 'polypeptide(L)'
;MATRTAMGKAFEYACLNSIKTHLGCQEIVTIQTDSVNVAECFYNDISKEVKKRMDLAANAAVRVILRLDKVEDLYEKSDNYCA
;
A
#
# COMPACT_ATOMS: atom_id res chain seq x y z
N MET A 1 -22.39 -4.69 -8.03
CA MET A 1 -21.08 -5.30 -7.73
C MET A 1 -19.90 -4.50 -8.27
N ALA A 2 -19.96 -3.98 -9.51
CA ALA A 2 -18.86 -3.24 -10.14
C ALA A 2 -18.29 -2.07 -9.30
N THR A 3 -19.13 -1.27 -8.62
CA THR A 3 -18.67 -0.12 -7.82
C THR A 3 -17.84 -0.51 -6.60
N ARG A 4 -18.15 -1.65 -5.94
CA ARG A 4 -17.36 -2.13 -4.79
C ARG A 4 -16.01 -2.64 -5.25
N THR A 5 -15.97 -3.36 -6.37
CA THR A 5 -14.74 -3.84 -6.98
C THR A 5 -13.83 -2.69 -7.41
N ALA A 6 -14.39 -1.65 -8.05
CA ALA A 6 -13.65 -0.46 -8.44
C ALA A 6 -13.04 0.29 -7.23
N MET A 7 -13.81 0.46 -6.15
CA MET A 7 -13.31 1.11 -4.92
C MET A 7 -12.24 0.28 -4.22
N GLY A 8 -12.37 -1.05 -4.20
CA GLY A 8 -11.33 -1.93 -3.67
C GLY A 8 -10.02 -1.82 -4.45
N LYS A 9 -10.10 -1.79 -5.78
CA LYS A 9 -8.93 -1.61 -6.65
C LYS A 9 -8.30 -0.22 -6.52
N ALA A 10 -9.11 0.83 -6.44
CA ALA A 10 -8.60 2.18 -6.14
C ALA A 10 -7.87 2.23 -4.79
N PHE A 11 -8.38 1.53 -3.77
CA PHE A 11 -7.73 1.44 -2.47
C PHE A 11 -6.41 0.64 -2.53
N GLU A 12 -6.35 -0.47 -3.28
CA GLU A 12 -5.09 -1.20 -3.53
C GLU A 12 -4.02 -0.28 -4.14
N TYR A 13 -4.38 0.54 -5.13
CA TYR A 13 -3.46 1.50 -5.74
C TYR A 13 -3.02 2.61 -4.76
N ALA A 14 -3.95 3.12 -3.93
CA ALA A 14 -3.63 4.08 -2.89
C ALA A 14 -2.62 3.51 -1.86
N CYS A 15 -2.76 2.23 -1.50
CA CYS A 15 -1.79 1.53 -0.64
C CYS A 15 -0.40 1.43 -1.29
N LEU A 16 -0.33 1.12 -2.59
CA LEU A 16 0.93 1.11 -3.36
C LEU A 16 1.64 2.47 -3.31
N ASN A 17 0.92 3.57 -3.52
CA ASN A 17 1.47 4.93 -3.45
C ASN A 17 1.91 5.32 -2.03
N SER A 18 1.13 4.91 -1.03
CA SER A 18 1.48 5.10 0.38
C SER A 18 2.77 4.36 0.76
N ILE A 19 2.92 3.10 0.34
CA ILE A 19 4.16 2.32 0.55
C ILE A 19 5.36 3.03 -0.08
N LYS A 20 5.25 3.47 -1.33
CA LYS A 20 6.32 4.22 -2.00
C LYS A 20 6.76 5.45 -1.21
N THR A 21 5.78 6.21 -0.71
CA THR A 21 6.03 7.42 0.09
C THR A 21 6.73 7.08 1.40
N HIS A 22 6.35 5.98 2.04
CA HIS A 22 6.92 5.55 3.31
C HIS A 22 8.33 4.96 3.20
N LEU A 23 8.66 4.34 2.07
CA LEU A 23 9.95 3.67 1.84
C LEU A 23 11.03 4.59 1.26
N GLY A 24 10.66 5.77 0.74
CA GLY A 24 11.42 7.03 0.61
C GLY A 24 12.84 7.01 0.00
N CYS A 25 13.75 6.22 0.57
CA CYS A 25 15.16 6.13 0.17
C CYS A 25 15.50 4.84 -0.58
N GLN A 26 14.57 3.88 -0.65
CA GLN A 26 14.78 2.64 -1.39
C GLN A 26 14.35 2.80 -2.86
N GLU A 27 15.04 2.13 -3.77
CA GLU A 27 14.61 2.05 -5.17
C GLU A 27 13.40 1.12 -5.27
N ILE A 28 12.23 1.68 -5.60
CA ILE A 28 10.98 0.92 -5.69
C ILE A 28 10.55 0.86 -7.15
N VAL A 29 10.75 -0.30 -7.75
CA VAL A 29 10.28 -0.59 -9.11
C VAL A 29 8.86 -1.10 -9.03
N THR A 30 7.91 -0.34 -9.59
CA THR A 30 6.56 -0.85 -9.81
C THR A 30 6.52 -1.60 -11.12
N ILE A 31 6.20 -2.88 -11.07
CA ILE A 31 5.96 -3.66 -12.27
C ILE A 31 4.59 -3.25 -12.82
N GLN A 32 4.59 -2.53 -13.94
CA GLN A 32 3.36 -2.08 -14.56
C GLN A 32 2.67 -3.28 -15.22
N THR A 33 1.52 -3.67 -14.68
CA THR A 33 0.67 -4.73 -15.20
C THR A 33 -0.70 -4.17 -15.54
N ASP A 34 -1.50 -4.91 -16.31
CA ASP A 34 -2.89 -4.54 -16.58
C ASP A 34 -3.69 -4.31 -15.30
N SER A 35 -3.41 -5.08 -14.25
CA SER A 35 -4.06 -4.90 -12.94
C SER A 35 -3.68 -3.57 -12.28
N VAL A 36 -2.43 -3.13 -12.39
CA VAL A 36 -1.98 -1.84 -11.83
C VAL A 36 -2.61 -0.70 -12.62
N ASN A 37 -2.64 -0.80 -13.95
CA ASN A 37 -3.28 0.19 -14.83
C ASN A 37 -4.76 0.36 -14.48
N VAL A 38 -5.49 -0.75 -14.33
CA VAL A 38 -6.92 -0.73 -13.98
C VAL A 38 -7.15 -0.10 -12.60
N ALA A 39 -6.32 -0.45 -11.61
CA ALA A 39 -6.42 0.10 -10.27
C ALA A 39 -6.13 1.61 -10.23
N GLU A 40 -5.15 2.06 -11.02
CA GLU A 40 -4.81 3.48 -11.22
C GLU A 40 -5.96 4.25 -11.87
N CYS A 41 -6.56 3.72 -12.94
CA CYS A 41 -7.73 4.33 -13.57
C CYS A 41 -8.88 4.51 -12.57
N PHE A 42 -9.23 3.46 -11.83
CA PHE A 42 -10.27 3.57 -10.81
C PHE A 42 -9.94 4.58 -9.72
N TYR A 43 -8.67 4.70 -9.32
CA TYR A 43 -8.23 5.71 -8.38
C TYR A 43 -8.28 7.13 -8.97
N ASN A 44 -8.06 7.30 -10.27
CA ASN A 44 -8.11 8.60 -10.93
C ASN A 44 -9.54 9.08 -11.20
N ASP A 45 -10.48 8.15 -11.39
CA ASP A 45 -11.89 8.44 -11.67
C ASP A 45 -12.71 8.82 -10.42
N ILE A 46 -12.20 8.58 -9.21
CA ILE A 46 -12.91 8.95 -7.97
C ILE A 46 -12.78 10.44 -7.64
N SER A 47 -13.80 10.98 -6.95
CA SER A 47 -13.80 12.38 -6.53
C SER A 47 -12.64 12.71 -5.60
N LYS A 48 -12.17 13.96 -5.64
CA LYS A 48 -11.05 14.45 -4.81
C LYS A 48 -11.29 14.21 -3.31
N GLU A 49 -12.53 14.34 -2.86
CA GLU A 49 -12.89 14.11 -1.45
C GLU A 49 -12.79 12.63 -1.05
N VAL A 50 -13.25 11.73 -1.92
CA VAL A 50 -13.13 10.28 -1.70
C VAL A 50 -11.67 9.87 -1.76
N LYS A 51 -10.91 10.39 -2.73
CA LYS A 51 -9.46 10.19 -2.85
C LYS A 51 -8.72 10.58 -1.56
N LYS A 52 -8.99 11.76 -1.01
CA LYS A 52 -8.40 12.21 0.26
C LYS A 52 -8.68 11.25 1.42
N ARG A 53 -9.93 10.78 1.55
CA ARG A 53 -10.30 9.81 2.60
C ARG A 53 -9.64 8.45 2.38
N MET A 54 -9.55 8.04 1.13
CA MET A 54 -8.90 6.79 0.72
C MET A 54 -7.40 6.82 1.02
N ASP A 55 -6.71 7.91 0.71
CA ASP A 55 -5.28 8.07 1.01
C ASP A 55 -5.01 8.03 2.51
N LEU A 56 -5.88 8.64 3.33
CA LEU A 56 -5.78 8.55 4.79
C LEU A 56 -5.92 7.10 5.29
N ALA A 57 -6.89 6.37 4.76
CA ALA A 57 -7.09 4.95 5.09
C ALA A 57 -5.91 4.09 4.62
N ALA A 58 -5.39 4.33 3.42
CA ALA A 58 -4.24 3.63 2.86
C ALA A 58 -2.97 3.89 3.68
N ASN A 59 -2.72 5.14 4.07
CA ASN A 59 -1.64 5.51 4.98
C ASN A 59 -1.74 4.79 6.32
N ALA A 60 -2.95 4.69 6.90
CA ALA A 60 -3.16 3.95 8.13
C ALA A 60 -2.87 2.45 7.98
N ALA A 61 -3.36 1.82 6.91
CA ALA A 61 -3.13 0.41 6.63
C ALA A 61 -1.64 0.10 6.41
N VAL A 62 -0.96 0.91 5.59
CA VAL A 62 0.48 0.74 5.31
C VAL A 62 1.32 0.93 6.57
N ARG A 63 0.97 1.85 7.47
CA ARG A 63 1.64 1.98 8.77
C ARG A 63 1.54 0.72 9.62
N VAL A 64 0.42 0.00 9.56
CA VAL A 64 0.28 -1.29 10.25
C VAL A 64 1.18 -2.33 9.62
N ILE A 65 1.16 -2.46 8.29
CA ILE A 65 2.00 -3.40 7.54
C ILE A 65 3.49 -3.17 7.84
N LEU A 66 3.97 -1.92 7.73
CA LEU A 66 5.36 -1.57 8.00
C LEU A 66 5.77 -1.76 9.46
N ARG A 67 4.82 -1.76 10.40
CA ARG A 67 5.11 -2.09 11.81
C ARG A 67 5.24 -3.59 11.99
N LEU A 68 4.45 -4.39 11.29
CA LEU A 68 4.54 -5.85 11.34
C LEU A 68 5.88 -6.32 10.76
N ASP A 69 6.30 -5.75 9.64
CA ASP A 69 7.59 -6.02 8.99
C ASP A 69 8.77 -5.79 9.97
N LYS A 70 8.76 -4.64 10.66
CA LYS A 70 9.76 -4.33 11.70
C LYS A 70 9.72 -5.26 12.91
N VAL A 71 8.56 -5.82 13.23
CA VAL A 71 8.42 -6.80 14.32
C VAL A 71 9.02 -8.13 13.88
N GLU A 72 8.77 -8.55 12.64
CA GLU A 72 9.34 -9.77 12.06
C GLU A 72 10.88 -9.72 11.99
N ASP A 73 11.46 -8.59 11.56
CA ASP A 73 12.91 -8.33 11.60
C ASP A 73 13.53 -8.46 13.01
N LEU A 74 12.79 -8.11 14.05
CA LEU A 74 13.25 -8.22 15.44
C LEU A 74 13.16 -9.66 15.96
N TYR A 75 12.18 -10.43 15.50
CA TYR A 75 12.06 -11.85 15.81
C TYR A 75 13.21 -12.67 15.19
N GLU A 76 13.51 -12.48 13.89
CA GLU A 76 14.62 -13.18 13.24
C GLU A 76 16.00 -12.86 13.87
N LYS A 77 16.21 -11.62 14.35
CA LYS A 77 17.43 -11.28 15.10
C LYS A 77 17.51 -11.94 16.48
N SER A 78 16.38 -12.20 17.12
CA SER A 78 16.37 -12.82 18.46
C SER A 78 16.69 -14.33 18.42
N ASP A 79 16.37 -15.02 17.32
CA ASP A 79 16.68 -16.44 17.14
C ASP A 79 18.16 -16.69 16.81
N ASN A 80 18.90 -15.66 16.37
CA ASN A 80 20.35 -15.74 16.10
C ASN A 80 21.25 -15.41 17.31
N TYR A 81 20.69 -15.11 18.49
CA TYR A 81 21.47 -14.91 19.73
C TYR A 81 21.50 -16.14 20.66
N CYS A 82 20.93 -17.27 20.22
CA CYS A 82 21.06 -18.57 20.86
C CYS A 82 21.92 -19.53 20.01
N ALA A 83 23.19 -19.21 19.83
CA ALA A 83 24.22 -20.12 19.33
C ALA A 83 25.56 -19.86 20.03
#